data_AF-A0A0E0BZG0-F1
#
_entry.id   AF-A0A0E0BZG0-F1
#
_cell.length_a   1.000
_cell.length_b   1.000
_cell.length_c   1.000
_cell.angle_alpha   90.00
_cell.angle_beta   90.00
_cell.angle_gamma   90.00
#
_symmetry.space_group_name_H-M   'P 1'
#
loop_
_entity.id
_entity.type
_entity.pdbx_description
1 polymer ?
#
loop_
_entity_poly.entity_id
_entity_poly.type
_entity_poly.pdbx_seq_one_letter_code
_entity_poly.pdbx_strand_id
1 'polypeptide(L)'
;MGGSAAAAPPAPAWMAAGARRWLEEAGVAFDGSDRRAFNALPLAGARVSLAEGGRAVCSLRVTAELTDGEGNWHPGAIAAAADDVCAAAIMSVEGIIKVSVHYDISYFSPAKLHDSGELVAIGRQWMSTTRPKKDQASSKLQASISKGGDMDGESPAAAALRLAPVARRWLENPRESLARSREEGCGDAFNMVVMPGFRVSLAEPGRLVCSFRVPATVADADGRWHAGAMAAAVDNLCAAVAYTADGVHRFTINQAMSFFSPAEHGEEVEMDGRVAHRKGKLTAAVVEVRRKASGELVAIGRQWMTSTRARPEKNGESRSKL
;
A
#
# COMPACT_ATOMS: atom_id res chain seq x y z
N MET A 1 -36.05 -17.38 -32.96
CA MET A 1 -34.85 -16.86 -33.64
C MET A 1 -33.85 -16.46 -32.57
N GLY A 2 -32.90 -17.34 -32.24
CA GLY A 2 -31.84 -17.05 -31.29
C GLY A 2 -30.79 -16.19 -31.98
N GLY A 3 -30.71 -14.91 -31.61
CA GLY A 3 -29.62 -14.04 -32.05
C GLY A 3 -28.31 -14.57 -31.46
N SER A 4 -27.46 -15.15 -32.29
CA SER A 4 -26.06 -15.39 -31.96
C SER A 4 -25.45 -14.04 -31.60
N ALA A 5 -25.09 -13.85 -30.32
CA ALA A 5 -24.30 -12.71 -29.91
C ALA A 5 -22.97 -12.81 -30.66
N ALA A 6 -22.78 -11.99 -31.69
CA ALA A 6 -21.52 -11.90 -32.40
C ALA A 6 -20.44 -11.62 -31.36
N ALA A 7 -19.47 -12.53 -31.24
CA ALA A 7 -18.31 -12.33 -30.39
C ALA A 7 -17.68 -10.99 -30.79
N ALA A 8 -17.43 -10.12 -29.81
CA ALA A 8 -16.75 -8.86 -30.05
C ALA A 8 -15.45 -9.14 -30.83
N PRO A 9 -15.09 -8.29 -31.81
CA PRO A 9 -13.85 -8.47 -32.56
C PRO A 9 -12.66 -8.54 -31.59
N PRO A 10 -11.64 -9.38 -31.88
CA PRO A 10 -10.48 -9.49 -31.02
C PRO A 10 -9.79 -8.14 -30.86
N ALA A 11 -9.26 -7.87 -29.66
CA ALA A 11 -8.54 -6.64 -29.38
C ALA A 11 -7.38 -6.46 -30.38
N PRO A 12 -7.16 -5.24 -30.91
CA PRO A 12 -6.03 -4.98 -31.80
C PRO A 12 -4.68 -5.36 -31.19
N ALA A 13 -3.77 -5.93 -31.98
CA ALA A 13 -2.46 -6.41 -31.52
C ALA A 13 -1.61 -5.32 -30.84
N TRP A 14 -1.80 -4.05 -31.20
CA TRP A 14 -1.08 -2.93 -30.58
C TRP A 14 -1.43 -2.76 -29.10
N MET A 15 -2.61 -3.20 -28.64
CA MET A 15 -3.00 -3.14 -27.23
C MET A 15 -2.16 -4.09 -26.38
N ALA A 16 -1.97 -5.33 -26.84
CA ALA A 16 -1.11 -6.30 -26.20
C ALA A 16 0.36 -5.86 -26.23
N ALA A 17 0.83 -5.34 -27.37
CA ALA A 17 2.18 -4.78 -27.48
C ALA A 17 2.40 -3.60 -26.53
N GLY A 18 1.43 -2.68 -26.43
CA GLY A 18 1.46 -1.56 -25.51
C GLY A 18 1.44 -1.99 -24.04
N ALA A 19 0.63 -2.99 -23.68
CA ALA A 19 0.58 -3.57 -22.35
C ALA A 19 1.91 -4.23 -21.95
N ARG A 20 2.53 -4.98 -22.87
CA ARG A 20 3.87 -5.55 -22.64
C ARG A 20 4.90 -4.43 -22.43
N ARG A 21 4.92 -3.43 -23.32
CA ARG A 21 5.83 -2.29 -23.25
C ARG A 21 5.66 -1.48 -21.96
N TRP A 22 4.44 -1.32 -21.46
CA TRP A 22 4.16 -0.66 -20.17
C TRP A 22 4.96 -1.28 -19.02
N LEU A 23 5.08 -2.62 -18.99
CA LEU A 23 5.79 -3.34 -17.94
C LEU A 23 7.29 -3.46 -18.20
N GLU A 24 7.70 -3.68 -19.45
CA GLU A 24 9.12 -3.87 -19.81
C GLU A 24 9.92 -2.56 -19.81
N GLU A 25 9.29 -1.45 -20.17
CA GLU A 25 9.89 -0.10 -20.21
C GLU A 25 9.35 0.79 -19.08
N ALA A 26 9.13 0.21 -17.89
CA ALA A 26 8.72 0.95 -16.72
C ALA A 26 9.74 2.07 -16.40
N GLY A 27 9.31 3.33 -16.50
CA GLY A 27 10.19 4.52 -16.47
C GLY A 27 10.03 5.41 -17.71
N VAL A 28 9.91 4.80 -18.89
CA VAL A 28 9.73 5.51 -20.16
C VAL A 28 8.24 5.66 -20.41
N ALA A 29 7.73 6.89 -20.54
CA ALA A 29 6.34 7.13 -20.93
C ALA A 29 6.04 6.60 -22.35
N PHE A 30 4.76 6.41 -22.68
CA PHE A 30 4.36 5.93 -24.02
C PHE A 30 4.85 6.84 -25.16
N ASP A 31 5.08 8.12 -24.87
CA ASP A 31 5.63 9.14 -25.77
C ASP A 31 7.16 9.25 -25.76
N GLY A 32 7.87 8.41 -24.98
CA GLY A 32 9.33 8.41 -24.87
C GLY A 32 9.91 9.40 -23.85
N SER A 33 9.08 10.11 -23.08
CA SER A 33 9.55 10.99 -22.00
C SER A 33 9.81 10.24 -20.68
N ASP A 34 10.80 10.65 -19.89
CA ASP A 34 11.21 9.96 -18.64
C ASP A 34 10.28 10.26 -17.43
N ARG A 35 8.98 10.45 -17.69
CA ARG A 35 7.99 10.97 -16.73
C ARG A 35 7.42 9.90 -15.79
N ARG A 36 7.83 8.62 -15.90
CA ARG A 36 7.34 7.50 -15.06
C ARG A 36 8.43 6.92 -14.15
N ALA A 37 9.35 7.75 -13.69
CA ALA A 37 10.52 7.30 -12.93
C ALA A 37 10.18 6.42 -11.72
N PHE A 38 9.03 6.63 -11.05
CA PHE A 38 8.61 5.78 -9.95
C PHE A 38 8.37 4.33 -10.37
N ASN A 39 7.67 4.09 -11.49
CA ASN A 39 7.27 2.75 -11.97
C ASN A 39 8.48 1.85 -12.25
N ALA A 40 9.62 2.44 -12.63
CA ALA A 40 10.87 1.72 -12.87
C ALA A 40 11.36 0.95 -11.62
N LEU A 41 11.09 1.49 -10.43
CA LEU A 41 11.54 0.91 -9.16
C LEU A 41 10.81 -0.39 -8.79
N PRO A 42 9.47 -0.42 -8.61
CA PRO A 42 8.75 -1.64 -8.24
C PRO A 42 8.73 -2.69 -9.36
N LEU A 43 8.98 -2.29 -10.63
CA LEU A 43 9.08 -3.19 -11.77
C LEU A 43 10.52 -3.52 -12.17
N ALA A 44 11.51 -3.15 -11.36
CA ALA A 44 12.91 -3.42 -11.66
C ALA A 44 13.15 -4.92 -11.89
N GLY A 45 13.64 -5.27 -13.08
CA GLY A 45 13.89 -6.66 -13.47
C GLY A 45 12.63 -7.50 -13.73
N ALA A 46 11.48 -6.87 -13.98
CA ALA A 46 10.26 -7.55 -14.39
C ALA A 46 10.46 -8.35 -15.68
N ARG A 47 9.93 -9.57 -15.71
CA ARG A 47 9.87 -10.41 -16.91
C ARG A 47 8.44 -10.73 -17.24
N VAL A 48 7.95 -10.16 -18.35
CA VAL A 48 6.56 -10.33 -18.79
C VAL A 48 6.41 -11.63 -19.57
N SER A 49 5.65 -12.57 -19.02
CA SER A 49 5.29 -13.80 -19.72
C SER A 49 4.00 -13.66 -20.52
N LEU A 50 3.07 -12.81 -20.08
CA LEU A 50 1.79 -12.56 -20.74
C LEU A 50 1.33 -11.11 -20.52
N ALA A 51 0.75 -10.47 -21.54
CA ALA A 51 0.12 -9.15 -21.44
C ALA A 51 -0.91 -8.96 -22.57
N GLU A 52 -1.97 -9.75 -22.56
CA GLU A 52 -3.00 -9.76 -23.60
C GLU A 52 -4.36 -10.18 -23.06
N GLY A 53 -5.44 -9.78 -23.74
CA GLY A 53 -6.78 -10.31 -23.48
C GLY A 53 -7.30 -10.08 -22.05
N GLY A 54 -6.86 -9.01 -21.39
CA GLY A 54 -7.28 -8.66 -20.04
C GLY A 54 -6.46 -9.37 -18.96
N ARG A 55 -5.34 -10.00 -19.33
CA ARG A 55 -4.46 -10.71 -18.41
C ARG A 55 -3.02 -10.25 -18.59
N ALA A 56 -2.39 -9.94 -17.46
CA ALA A 56 -0.96 -9.67 -17.40
C ALA A 56 -0.31 -10.62 -16.38
N VAL A 57 0.83 -11.20 -16.76
CA VAL A 57 1.63 -12.07 -15.90
C VAL A 57 3.08 -11.65 -16.04
N CYS A 58 3.70 -11.36 -14.91
CA CYS A 58 5.13 -11.09 -14.84
C CYS A 58 5.77 -11.79 -13.65
N SER A 59 7.05 -12.13 -13.80
CA SER A 59 7.89 -12.48 -12.65
C SER A 59 8.77 -11.29 -12.28
N LEU A 60 8.96 -11.11 -10.98
CA LEU A 60 9.77 -10.04 -10.39
C LEU A 60 10.82 -10.68 -9.49
N ARG A 61 12.04 -10.15 -9.54
CA ARG A 61 13.11 -10.52 -8.61
C ARG A 61 13.08 -9.54 -7.45
N VAL A 62 13.10 -10.07 -6.22
CA VAL A 62 13.25 -9.23 -5.04
C VAL A 62 14.69 -8.72 -4.98
N THR A 63 14.89 -7.44 -5.26
CA THR A 63 16.17 -6.76 -5.14
C THR A 63 16.30 -6.06 -3.79
N ALA A 64 17.53 -5.71 -3.41
CA ALA A 64 17.81 -5.07 -2.12
C ALA A 64 17.09 -3.72 -1.96
N GLU A 65 16.82 -3.02 -3.06
CA GLU A 65 16.11 -1.74 -3.04
C GLU A 65 14.63 -1.91 -2.69
N LEU A 66 14.07 -3.10 -2.91
CA LEU A 66 12.66 -3.44 -2.69
C LEU A 66 12.44 -4.20 -1.38
N THR A 67 13.46 -4.38 -0.54
CA THR A 67 13.30 -5.06 0.75
C THR A 67 13.02 -4.10 1.92
N ASP A 68 12.25 -4.59 2.88
CA ASP A 68 12.12 -3.99 4.21
C ASP A 68 13.40 -4.24 5.05
N GLY A 69 13.44 -3.67 6.27
CA GLY A 69 14.58 -3.85 7.17
C GLY A 69 14.86 -5.30 7.59
N GLU A 70 13.89 -6.21 7.44
CA GLU A 70 14.00 -7.64 7.73
C GLU A 70 14.32 -8.48 6.45
N GLY A 71 14.63 -7.83 5.33
CA GLY A 71 14.98 -8.48 4.07
C GLY A 71 13.78 -9.12 3.34
N ASN A 72 12.55 -8.82 3.74
CA ASN A 72 11.35 -9.25 3.02
C ASN A 72 11.02 -8.26 1.91
N TRP A 73 10.43 -8.72 0.82
CA TRP A 73 9.88 -7.84 -0.21
C TRP A 73 8.81 -6.93 0.40
N HIS A 74 9.05 -5.62 0.28
CA HIS A 74 8.24 -4.60 0.91
C HIS A 74 6.77 -4.69 0.44
N PRO A 75 5.77 -4.79 1.34
CA PRO A 75 4.37 -4.93 0.95
C PRO A 75 3.85 -3.77 0.08
N GLY A 76 4.24 -2.53 0.40
CA GLY A 76 4.03 -1.37 -0.46
C GLY A 76 4.68 -1.45 -1.85
N ALA A 77 5.85 -2.09 -2.00
CA ALA A 77 6.48 -2.28 -3.31
C ALA A 77 5.74 -3.34 -4.14
N ILE A 78 5.29 -4.43 -3.49
CA ILE A 78 4.39 -5.42 -4.11
C ILE A 78 3.10 -4.74 -4.57
N ALA A 79 2.50 -3.88 -3.73
CA ALA A 79 1.28 -3.16 -4.09
C ALA A 79 1.50 -2.24 -5.29
N ALA A 80 2.64 -1.54 -5.36
CA ALA A 80 2.99 -0.72 -6.51
C ALA A 80 3.18 -1.54 -7.79
N ALA A 81 3.90 -2.67 -7.73
CA ALA A 81 4.05 -3.57 -8.86
C ALA A 81 2.69 -4.15 -9.30
N ALA A 82 1.84 -4.55 -8.35
CA ALA A 82 0.51 -5.08 -8.64
C ALA A 82 -0.40 -4.04 -9.32
N ASP A 83 -0.32 -2.78 -8.92
CA ASP A 83 -1.03 -1.65 -9.56
C ASP A 83 -0.64 -1.53 -11.04
N ASP A 84 0.66 -1.54 -11.35
CA ASP A 84 1.17 -1.50 -12.72
C ASP A 84 0.78 -2.72 -13.56
N VAL A 85 0.84 -3.92 -12.98
CA VAL A 85 0.43 -5.16 -13.68
C VAL A 85 -1.07 -5.17 -13.96
N CYS A 86 -1.88 -4.62 -13.04
CA CYS A 86 -3.31 -4.39 -13.29
C CYS A 86 -3.55 -3.37 -14.42
N ALA A 87 -2.77 -2.28 -14.44
CA ALA A 87 -2.85 -1.27 -15.50
C ALA A 87 -2.52 -1.87 -16.88
N ALA A 88 -1.48 -2.72 -16.97
CA ALA A 88 -1.14 -3.45 -18.19
C ALA A 88 -2.26 -4.41 -18.63
N ALA A 89 -2.89 -5.12 -17.68
CA ALA A 89 -4.02 -5.99 -18.00
C ALA A 89 -5.19 -5.20 -18.62
N ILE A 90 -5.51 -4.01 -18.07
CA ILE A 90 -6.54 -3.11 -18.63
C ILE A 90 -6.13 -2.59 -20.02
N MET A 91 -4.88 -2.15 -20.16
CA MET A 91 -4.33 -1.66 -21.42
C MET A 91 -4.51 -2.67 -22.56
N SER A 92 -4.35 -3.95 -22.25
CA SER A 92 -4.44 -5.04 -23.24
C SER A 92 -5.83 -5.24 -23.87
N VAL A 93 -6.87 -4.60 -23.32
CA VAL A 93 -8.25 -4.68 -23.83
C VAL A 93 -8.88 -3.32 -24.13
N GLU A 94 -8.53 -2.27 -23.37
CA GLU A 94 -9.09 -0.93 -23.54
C GLU A 94 -8.22 -0.03 -24.44
N GLY A 95 -6.94 -0.36 -24.62
CA GLY A 95 -5.98 0.49 -25.34
C GLY A 95 -5.63 1.79 -24.61
N ILE A 96 -6.08 1.95 -23.36
CA ILE A 96 -5.77 3.09 -22.49
C ILE A 96 -5.46 2.60 -21.08
N ILE A 97 -4.57 3.34 -20.40
CA ILE A 97 -4.32 3.17 -18.97
C ILE A 97 -5.35 4.00 -18.21
N LYS A 98 -6.09 3.36 -17.31
CA LYS A 98 -7.09 4.01 -16.45
C LYS A 98 -6.52 4.24 -15.06
N VAL A 99 -7.02 5.26 -14.38
CA VAL A 99 -6.66 5.56 -12.99
C VAL A 99 -7.22 4.48 -12.06
N SER A 100 -6.40 4.03 -11.11
CA SER A 100 -6.81 3.08 -10.07
C SER A 100 -7.87 3.68 -9.16
N VAL A 101 -9.00 2.97 -9.02
CA VAL A 101 -10.11 3.39 -8.15
C VAL A 101 -10.17 2.59 -6.85
N HIS A 102 -9.81 1.31 -6.92
CA HIS A 102 -9.80 0.40 -5.79
C HIS A 102 -8.97 -0.85 -6.08
N TYR A 103 -8.28 -1.34 -5.06
CA TYR A 103 -7.76 -2.71 -5.04
C TYR A 103 -7.78 -3.27 -3.61
N ASP A 104 -7.68 -4.59 -3.53
CA ASP A 104 -7.59 -5.39 -2.30
C ASP A 104 -6.58 -6.52 -2.55
N ILE A 105 -5.47 -6.49 -1.81
CA ILE A 105 -4.34 -7.41 -1.95
C ILE A 105 -4.21 -8.22 -0.66
N SER A 106 -4.10 -9.54 -0.78
CA SER A 106 -3.82 -10.44 0.34
C SER A 106 -2.43 -11.05 0.21
N TYR A 107 -1.66 -11.02 1.29
CA TYR A 107 -0.29 -11.51 1.35
C TYR A 107 -0.25 -12.81 2.15
N PHE A 108 0.19 -13.90 1.52
CA PHE A 108 0.14 -15.25 2.10
C PHE A 108 1.46 -15.69 2.72
N SER A 109 2.58 -15.22 2.17
CA SER A 109 3.93 -15.56 2.62
C SER A 109 4.91 -14.42 2.32
N PRO A 110 5.89 -14.16 3.20
CA PRO A 110 7.00 -13.28 2.86
C PRO A 110 7.82 -13.85 1.69
N ALA A 111 8.28 -12.97 0.80
CA ALA A 111 9.32 -13.28 -0.18
C ALA A 111 10.63 -12.61 0.28
N LYS A 112 11.75 -13.30 0.26
CA LYS A 112 13.06 -12.81 0.72
C LYS A 112 13.89 -12.20 -0.40
N LEU A 113 14.94 -11.48 -0.03
CA LEU A 113 15.96 -11.01 -0.98
C LEU A 113 16.40 -12.16 -1.90
N HIS A 114 16.49 -11.88 -3.20
CA HIS A 114 16.81 -12.82 -4.27
C HIS A 114 15.75 -13.87 -4.61
N ASP A 115 14.65 -13.96 -3.85
CA ASP A 115 13.50 -14.76 -4.27
C ASP A 115 12.89 -14.19 -5.56
N SER A 116 12.25 -15.06 -6.32
CA SER A 116 11.45 -14.67 -7.47
C SER A 116 9.97 -14.87 -7.14
N GLY A 117 9.19 -13.79 -7.26
CA GLY A 117 7.74 -13.83 -7.15
C GLY A 117 7.07 -13.77 -8.51
N GLU A 118 5.94 -14.44 -8.67
CA GLU A 118 5.06 -14.27 -9.82
C GLU A 118 3.88 -13.36 -9.43
N LEU A 119 3.65 -12.32 -10.21
CA LEU A 119 2.44 -11.50 -10.13
C LEU A 119 1.54 -11.81 -11.32
N VAL A 120 0.29 -12.16 -11.01
CA VAL A 120 -0.76 -12.42 -11.99
C VAL A 120 -1.86 -11.40 -11.76
N ALA A 121 -2.11 -10.52 -12.74
CA ALA A 121 -3.30 -9.69 -12.76
C ALA A 121 -4.29 -10.18 -13.81
N ILE A 122 -5.56 -10.20 -13.43
CA ILE A 122 -6.68 -10.44 -14.33
C ILE A 122 -7.53 -9.18 -14.27
N GLY A 123 -7.43 -8.35 -15.31
CA GLY A 123 -8.26 -7.16 -15.48
C GLY A 123 -9.72 -7.57 -15.63
N ARG A 124 -10.54 -7.29 -14.62
CA ARG A 124 -12.00 -7.36 -14.73
C ARG A 124 -12.56 -5.94 -14.62
N GLN A 125 -13.25 -5.49 -15.66
CA GLN A 125 -13.90 -4.19 -15.67
C GLN A 125 -15.09 -4.20 -14.70
N TRP A 126 -15.04 -3.34 -13.68
CA TRP A 126 -16.24 -2.96 -12.93
C TRP A 126 -16.92 -1.82 -13.67
N MET A 127 -17.99 -2.11 -14.43
CA MET A 127 -18.87 -1.07 -14.97
C MET A 127 -19.79 -0.59 -13.84
N SER A 128 -19.64 0.67 -13.42
CA SER A 128 -20.69 1.37 -12.69
C SER A 128 -21.03 2.65 -13.44
N THR A 129 -22.21 2.69 -14.06
CA THR A 129 -22.83 3.93 -14.54
C THR A 129 -23.49 4.64 -13.36
N THR A 130 -22.72 5.26 -12.49
CA THR A 130 -23.28 6.25 -11.56
C THR A 130 -22.34 7.43 -11.41
N ARG A 131 -22.84 8.62 -11.77
CA ARG A 131 -22.21 9.91 -11.43
C ARG A 131 -22.17 9.99 -9.90
N PRO A 132 -21.05 10.39 -9.27
CA PRO A 132 -21.06 10.67 -7.84
C PRO A 132 -22.00 11.86 -7.57
N LYS A 133 -23.08 11.62 -6.81
CA LYS A 133 -23.84 12.70 -6.19
C LYS A 133 -22.97 13.30 -5.09
N LYS A 134 -22.74 14.61 -5.16
CA LYS A 134 -22.39 15.41 -3.98
C LYS A 134 -23.55 15.28 -3.00
N ASP A 135 -23.30 14.77 -1.80
CA ASP A 135 -23.57 15.48 -0.54
C ASP A 135 -23.14 14.70 0.72
N GLN A 136 -22.54 15.49 1.61
CA GLN A 136 -22.51 15.46 3.09
C GLN A 136 -22.91 14.17 3.84
N ALA A 137 -21.92 13.59 4.53
CA ALA A 137 -21.78 13.68 5.99
C ALA A 137 -20.57 12.85 6.42
N SER A 138 -19.58 13.49 7.07
CA SER A 138 -18.50 12.79 7.74
C SER A 138 -19.09 12.02 8.92
N SER A 139 -19.18 10.69 8.80
CA SER A 139 -19.44 9.84 9.94
C SER A 139 -18.17 9.79 10.78
N LYS A 140 -18.21 10.44 11.96
CA LYS A 140 -17.21 10.23 12.99
C LYS A 140 -17.24 8.75 13.39
N LEU A 141 -16.23 8.00 12.97
CA LEU A 141 -15.98 6.66 13.50
C LEU A 141 -15.61 6.82 14.98
N GLN A 142 -16.56 6.57 15.88
CA GLN A 142 -16.26 6.43 17.30
C GLN A 142 -15.70 5.04 17.54
N ALA A 143 -14.39 4.96 17.77
CA ALA A 143 -13.76 3.77 18.30
C ALA A 143 -13.86 3.81 19.84
N SER A 144 -14.51 2.80 20.42
CA SER A 144 -14.49 2.55 21.85
C SER A 144 -13.21 1.79 22.21
N ILE A 145 -12.41 2.38 23.10
CA ILE A 145 -11.19 1.75 23.63
C ILE A 145 -11.61 0.74 24.70
N SER A 146 -11.38 -0.56 24.47
CA SER A 146 -11.43 -1.56 25.53
C SER A 146 -10.10 -1.57 26.28
N LYS A 147 -10.14 -1.33 27.59
CA LYS A 147 -8.98 -1.42 28.49
C LYS A 147 -8.48 -2.86 28.54
N GLY A 148 -7.29 -3.10 28.00
CA GLY A 148 -6.54 -4.34 28.18
C GLY A 148 -5.59 -4.21 29.38
N GLY A 149 -5.77 -5.07 30.38
CA GLY A 149 -5.07 -5.02 31.67
C GLY A 149 -3.58 -5.43 31.66
N ASP A 150 -2.95 -5.09 32.79
CA ASP A 150 -1.52 -5.09 33.13
C ASP A 150 -0.83 -6.47 33.15
N MET A 151 0.45 -6.52 32.75
CA MET A 151 1.62 -6.68 33.66
C MET A 151 2.95 -6.85 32.88
N ASP A 152 3.90 -5.93 33.15
CA ASP A 152 5.33 -6.16 33.47
C ASP A 152 6.01 -4.79 33.67
N GLY A 153 6.23 -4.38 34.93
CA GLY A 153 7.13 -3.31 35.39
C GLY A 153 6.88 -1.84 34.97
N GLU A 154 6.26 -1.60 33.81
CA GLU A 154 5.94 -0.30 33.25
C GLU A 154 4.45 -0.33 32.84
N SER A 155 3.67 0.70 33.21
CA SER A 155 2.26 0.75 32.83
C SER A 155 2.14 0.69 31.30
N PRO A 156 1.17 -0.05 30.72
CA PRO A 156 0.92 -0.06 29.28
C PRO A 156 0.81 1.34 28.66
N ALA A 157 0.31 2.32 29.44
CA ALA A 157 0.28 3.72 29.04
C ALA A 157 1.69 4.34 28.94
N ALA A 158 2.55 4.09 29.93
CA ALA A 158 3.93 4.57 29.94
C ALA A 158 4.78 3.94 28.82
N ALA A 159 4.62 2.63 28.57
CA ALA A 159 5.26 1.95 27.45
C ALA A 159 4.80 2.55 26.10
N ALA A 160 3.50 2.76 25.91
CA ALA A 160 2.96 3.30 24.67
C ALA A 160 3.40 4.75 24.41
N LEU A 161 3.57 5.55 25.46
CA LEU A 161 4.16 6.91 25.40
C LEU A 161 5.61 6.90 24.88
N ARG A 162 6.37 5.82 25.08
CA ARG A 162 7.75 5.69 24.58
C ARG A 162 7.83 5.25 23.12
N LEU A 163 6.79 4.58 22.60
CA LEU A 163 6.75 4.07 21.24
C LEU A 163 6.42 5.15 20.21
N ALA A 164 5.56 6.11 20.56
CA ALA A 164 5.16 7.20 19.67
C ALA A 164 6.36 8.03 19.14
N PRO A 165 7.35 8.43 19.98
CA PRO A 165 8.57 9.08 19.50
C PRO A 165 9.42 8.21 18.56
N VAL A 166 9.45 6.89 18.73
CA VAL A 166 10.18 5.97 17.85
C VAL A 166 9.50 5.91 16.47
N ALA A 167 8.18 5.72 16.46
CA ALA A 167 7.40 5.71 15.22
C ALA A 167 7.48 7.04 14.47
N ARG A 168 7.47 8.17 15.19
CA ARG A 168 7.71 9.50 14.62
C ARG A 168 9.06 9.55 13.91
N ARG A 169 10.15 9.19 14.60
CA ARG A 169 11.50 9.25 14.04
C ARG A 169 11.64 8.40 12.78
N TRP A 170 11.07 7.19 12.76
CA TRP A 170 11.08 6.35 11.57
C TRP A 170 10.34 6.97 10.39
N LEU A 171 9.13 7.51 10.60
CA LEU A 171 8.37 8.15 9.52
C LEU A 171 9.07 9.40 8.97
N GLU A 172 9.75 10.18 9.82
CA GLU A 172 10.48 11.39 9.42
C GLU A 172 11.87 11.07 8.84
N ASN A 173 12.46 9.95 9.22
CA ASN A 173 13.75 9.45 8.77
C ASN A 173 13.70 7.92 8.59
N PRO A 174 13.31 7.42 7.41
CA PRO A 174 13.11 5.98 7.18
C PRO A 174 14.36 5.13 7.35
N ARG A 175 15.55 5.73 7.42
CA ARG A 175 16.80 5.04 7.78
C ARG A 175 16.80 4.51 9.22
N GLU A 176 15.99 5.11 10.09
CA GLU A 176 15.79 4.67 11.48
C GLU A 176 14.72 3.57 11.56
N SER A 177 14.94 2.48 10.81
CA SER A 177 14.01 1.35 10.65
C SER A 177 13.34 0.90 11.95
N LEU A 178 12.05 0.52 11.88
CA LEU A 178 11.36 -0.18 12.97
C LEU A 178 11.79 -1.65 13.12
N ALA A 179 12.53 -2.19 12.14
CA ALA A 179 12.98 -3.58 12.15
C ALA A 179 13.92 -3.87 13.34
N ARG A 180 13.74 -5.03 13.96
CA ARG A 180 14.51 -5.44 15.15
C ARG A 180 15.91 -5.96 14.81
N SER A 181 16.10 -6.45 13.59
CA SER A 181 17.36 -6.97 13.04
C SER A 181 17.46 -6.46 11.62
N ARG A 182 18.52 -5.72 11.31
CA ARG A 182 18.81 -5.28 9.94
C ARG A 182 19.62 -6.36 9.24
N GLU A 183 19.14 -6.84 8.10
CA GLU A 183 19.98 -7.65 7.21
C GLU A 183 21.00 -6.75 6.51
N GLU A 184 22.27 -7.19 6.47
CA GLU A 184 23.34 -6.45 5.78
C GLU A 184 23.04 -6.34 4.28
N GLY A 185 23.12 -5.13 3.73
CA GLY A 185 22.83 -4.87 2.32
C GLY A 185 21.35 -4.70 1.98
N CYS A 186 20.44 -4.93 2.94
CA CYS A 186 19.00 -4.69 2.80
C CYS A 186 18.57 -3.38 3.48
N GLY A 187 17.39 -2.90 3.09
CA GLY A 187 16.57 -2.07 3.97
C GLY A 187 16.28 -0.67 3.46
N ASP A 188 15.00 -0.32 3.60
CA ASP A 188 14.39 1.02 3.59
C ASP A 188 14.67 1.91 2.37
N ALA A 189 15.41 1.45 1.34
CA ALA A 189 15.63 2.22 0.12
C ALA A 189 14.32 2.60 -0.56
N PHE A 190 13.38 1.66 -0.68
CA PHE A 190 12.01 1.94 -1.12
C PHE A 190 11.32 2.98 -0.23
N ASN A 191 11.49 2.87 1.09
CA ASN A 191 10.93 3.80 2.06
C ASN A 191 11.50 5.22 1.94
N MET A 192 12.76 5.35 1.57
CA MET A 192 13.39 6.64 1.26
C MET A 192 12.80 7.32 0.02
N VAL A 193 12.21 6.55 -0.90
CA VAL A 193 11.54 7.07 -2.11
C VAL A 193 10.10 7.48 -1.82
N VAL A 194 9.36 6.71 -1.01
CA VAL A 194 7.92 6.92 -0.79
C VAL A 194 7.57 7.80 0.41
N MET A 195 8.47 7.95 1.39
CA MET A 195 8.28 8.83 2.56
C MET A 195 9.17 10.09 2.66
N PRO A 196 9.79 10.63 1.59
CA PRO A 196 10.64 11.80 1.75
C PRO A 196 9.79 13.03 2.14
N GLY A 197 10.21 13.72 3.20
CA GLY A 197 9.56 14.95 3.66
C GLY A 197 8.31 14.74 4.53
N PHE A 198 8.06 13.51 4.99
CA PHE A 198 7.05 13.23 6.01
C PHE A 198 7.33 14.06 7.26
N ARG A 199 6.30 14.75 7.77
CA ARG A 199 6.34 15.48 9.06
C ARG A 199 5.19 15.04 9.94
N VAL A 200 5.49 14.55 11.14
CA VAL A 200 4.50 13.98 12.05
C VAL A 200 4.00 15.07 13.01
N SER A 201 2.76 15.52 12.81
CA SER A 201 2.11 16.52 13.66
C SER A 201 1.54 15.91 14.95
N LEU A 202 1.06 14.67 14.89
CA LEU A 202 0.52 13.93 16.03
C LEU A 202 1.13 12.54 16.11
N ALA A 203 1.57 12.14 17.30
CA ALA A 203 2.03 10.78 17.57
C ALA A 203 1.53 10.35 18.95
N GLU A 204 0.56 9.43 18.95
CA GLU A 204 -0.09 8.89 20.12
C GLU A 204 -0.24 7.36 19.99
N PRO A 205 -0.45 6.63 21.08
CA PRO A 205 -0.75 5.21 21.04
C PRO A 205 -1.93 4.88 20.11
N GLY A 206 -1.64 4.20 19.00
CA GLY A 206 -2.63 3.79 18.02
C GLY A 206 -3.14 4.90 17.10
N ARG A 207 -2.50 6.09 17.08
CA ARG A 207 -2.84 7.16 16.15
C ARG A 207 -1.61 8.01 15.77
N LEU A 208 -1.42 8.22 14.47
CA LEU A 208 -0.39 9.10 13.93
C LEU A 208 -1.00 9.99 12.84
N VAL A 209 -0.62 11.26 12.85
CA VAL A 209 -0.97 12.19 11.76
C VAL A 209 0.34 12.71 11.17
N CYS A 210 0.52 12.52 9.87
CA CYS A 210 1.65 13.09 9.14
C CYS A 210 1.16 13.92 7.95
N SER A 211 1.98 14.88 7.55
CA SER A 211 1.75 15.65 6.33
C SER A 211 3.05 15.80 5.56
N PHE A 212 2.93 15.92 4.24
CA PHE A 212 4.07 16.14 3.35
C PHE A 212 3.60 16.72 2.03
N ARG A 213 4.56 17.25 1.28
CA ARG A 213 4.34 17.72 -0.08
C ARG A 213 4.66 16.57 -1.04
N VAL A 214 3.74 16.21 -1.92
CA VAL A 214 3.89 15.10 -2.89
C VAL A 214 5.17 15.32 -3.71
N PRO A 215 6.20 14.46 -3.57
CA PRO A 215 7.43 14.57 -4.34
C PRO A 215 7.23 14.25 -5.82
N ALA A 216 7.99 14.89 -6.70
CA ALA A 216 8.00 14.54 -8.13
C ALA A 216 8.50 13.10 -8.39
N THR A 217 9.35 12.56 -7.50
CA THR A 217 9.90 11.19 -7.61
C THR A 217 8.86 10.08 -7.42
N VAL A 218 7.67 10.40 -6.90
CA VAL A 218 6.55 9.47 -6.71
C VAL A 218 5.34 9.85 -7.56
N ALA A 219 5.54 10.73 -8.54
CA ALA A 219 4.51 11.10 -9.49
C ALA A 219 4.48 10.13 -10.68
N ASP A 220 3.30 9.96 -11.27
CA ASP A 220 3.08 9.29 -12.54
C ASP A 220 3.36 10.21 -13.74
N ALA A 221 3.16 9.70 -14.96
CA ALA A 221 3.39 10.46 -16.19
C ALA A 221 2.59 11.78 -16.28
N ASP A 222 1.40 11.79 -15.68
CA ASP A 222 0.49 12.93 -15.66
C ASP A 222 0.86 13.93 -14.55
N GLY A 223 1.90 13.65 -13.76
CA GLY A 223 2.30 14.46 -12.63
C GLY A 223 1.44 14.28 -11.38
N ARG A 224 0.60 13.23 -11.34
CA ARG A 224 -0.22 12.89 -10.17
C ARG A 224 0.54 11.93 -9.28
N TRP A 225 0.25 11.93 -7.99
CA TRP A 225 0.80 10.99 -7.03
C TRP A 225 0.44 9.56 -7.44
N HIS A 226 1.45 8.76 -7.77
CA HIS A 226 1.29 7.40 -8.25
C HIS A 226 0.51 6.55 -7.23
N ALA A 227 -0.52 5.83 -7.68
CA ALA A 227 -1.42 5.06 -6.81
C ALA A 227 -0.65 4.00 -5.99
N GLY A 228 0.28 3.28 -6.63
CA GLY A 228 1.23 2.40 -5.95
C GLY A 228 2.15 3.09 -4.92
N ALA A 229 2.59 4.34 -5.16
CA ALA A 229 3.40 5.06 -4.18
C ALA A 229 2.57 5.51 -2.98
N MET A 230 1.32 5.92 -3.22
CA MET A 230 0.35 6.21 -2.18
C MET A 230 0.03 4.98 -1.32
N ALA A 231 -0.07 3.80 -1.96
CA ALA A 231 -0.20 2.51 -1.29
C ALA A 231 0.91 2.29 -0.27
N ALA A 232 2.15 2.53 -0.68
CA ALA A 232 3.34 2.31 0.12
C ALA A 232 3.43 3.29 1.28
N ALA A 233 3.12 4.56 1.03
CA ALA A 233 3.00 5.56 2.09
C ALA A 233 1.96 5.16 3.16
N VAL A 234 0.80 4.67 2.72
CA VAL A 234 -0.26 4.15 3.61
C VAL A 234 0.21 2.93 4.39
N ASP A 235 0.88 1.99 3.73
CA ASP A 235 1.43 0.77 4.36
C ASP A 235 2.39 1.12 5.49
N ASN A 236 3.33 2.04 5.23
CA ASN A 236 4.25 2.51 6.25
C ASN A 236 3.55 3.22 7.41
N LEU A 237 2.57 4.09 7.13
CA LEU A 237 1.83 4.76 8.21
C LEU A 237 1.01 3.77 9.05
N CYS A 238 0.37 2.78 8.42
CA CYS A 238 -0.33 1.71 9.12
C CYS A 238 0.61 0.89 10.00
N ALA A 239 1.80 0.54 9.50
CA ALA A 239 2.82 -0.17 10.27
C ALA A 239 3.27 0.65 11.49
N ALA A 240 3.54 1.95 11.31
CA ALA A 240 3.87 2.86 12.41
C ALA A 240 2.73 2.94 13.45
N VAL A 241 1.49 3.10 12.99
CA VAL A 241 0.30 3.17 13.83
C VAL A 241 0.12 1.90 14.64
N ALA A 242 0.27 0.73 14.02
CA ALA A 242 0.20 -0.55 14.72
C ALA A 242 1.35 -0.70 15.73
N TYR A 243 2.56 -0.27 15.36
CA TYR A 243 3.73 -0.27 16.26
C TYR A 243 3.49 0.57 17.51
N THR A 244 2.88 1.76 17.41
CA THR A 244 2.59 2.59 18.60
C THR A 244 1.62 1.94 19.59
N ALA A 245 0.89 0.89 19.20
CA ALA A 245 -0.09 0.24 20.06
C ALA A 245 0.50 -0.85 20.99
N ASP A 246 1.61 -1.48 20.62
CA ASP A 246 2.24 -2.55 21.42
C ASP A 246 3.74 -2.77 21.19
N GLY A 247 4.40 -1.97 20.34
CA GLY A 247 5.84 -2.03 20.07
C GLY A 247 6.26 -3.27 19.29
N VAL A 248 5.31 -4.01 18.71
CA VAL A 248 5.57 -5.20 17.91
C VAL A 248 5.61 -4.80 16.44
N HIS A 249 6.73 -5.10 15.78
CA HIS A 249 6.81 -5.05 14.32
C HIS A 249 5.87 -6.11 13.73
N ARG A 250 5.05 -5.71 12.76
CA ARG A 250 3.98 -6.53 12.19
C ARG A 250 4.09 -6.51 10.67
N PHE A 251 3.78 -7.64 10.05
CA PHE A 251 3.73 -7.77 8.61
C PHE A 251 2.28 -7.66 8.11
N THR A 252 2.13 -7.00 6.96
CA THR A 252 0.85 -6.81 6.28
C THR A 252 0.37 -8.14 5.69
N ILE A 253 -0.85 -8.54 6.02
CA ILE A 253 -1.51 -9.75 5.48
C ILE A 253 -2.65 -9.40 4.52
N ASN A 254 -3.17 -8.17 4.61
CA ASN A 254 -4.16 -7.64 3.68
C ASN A 254 -4.03 -6.12 3.58
N GLN A 255 -4.11 -5.59 2.36
CA GLN A 255 -4.12 -4.15 2.07
C GLN A 255 -5.21 -3.83 1.05
N ALA A 256 -6.16 -2.99 1.45
CA ALA A 256 -7.19 -2.47 0.58
C ALA A 256 -7.09 -0.94 0.48
N MET A 257 -7.17 -0.40 -0.74
CA MET A 257 -7.06 1.03 -1.02
C MET A 257 -8.23 1.49 -1.87
N SER A 258 -8.84 2.61 -1.53
CA SER A 258 -9.90 3.27 -2.32
C SER A 258 -9.45 4.70 -2.64
N PHE A 259 -9.49 5.09 -3.92
CA PHE A 259 -9.08 6.41 -4.38
C PHE A 259 -10.31 7.23 -4.79
N PHE A 260 -10.36 8.49 -4.36
CA PHE A 260 -11.52 9.37 -4.52
C PHE A 260 -11.21 10.60 -5.36
N SER A 261 -9.98 11.12 -5.25
CA SER A 261 -9.50 12.25 -6.05
C SER A 261 -7.99 12.12 -6.27
N PRO A 262 -7.45 12.65 -7.38
CA PRO A 262 -6.01 12.72 -7.57
C PRO A 262 -5.38 13.79 -6.68
N ALA A 263 -4.10 13.60 -6.35
CA ALA A 263 -3.23 14.62 -5.79
C ALA A 263 -2.07 14.83 -6.76
N GLU A 264 -1.72 16.07 -7.07
CA GLU A 264 -0.65 16.45 -7.98
C GLU A 264 0.68 16.59 -7.24
N HIS A 265 1.79 16.45 -7.96
CA HIS A 265 3.11 16.73 -7.41
C HIS A 265 3.16 18.17 -6.88
N GLY A 266 3.85 18.37 -5.76
CA GLY A 266 3.94 19.68 -5.13
C GLY A 266 2.71 20.08 -4.30
N GLU A 267 1.61 19.32 -4.32
CA GLU A 267 0.50 19.54 -3.39
C GLU A 267 0.82 19.02 -2.00
N GLU A 268 0.28 19.66 -0.96
CA GLU A 268 0.43 19.19 0.42
C GLU A 268 -0.75 18.32 0.82
N VAL A 269 -0.46 17.13 1.32
CA VAL A 269 -1.43 16.14 1.79
C VAL A 269 -1.22 15.86 3.28
N GLU A 270 -2.29 15.45 3.94
CA GLU A 270 -2.30 14.97 5.32
C GLU A 270 -2.82 13.53 5.35
N MET A 271 -2.18 12.69 6.15
CA MET A 271 -2.57 11.31 6.38
C MET A 271 -2.87 11.13 7.87
N ASP A 272 -4.12 10.77 8.20
CA ASP A 272 -4.54 10.43 9.58
C ASP A 272 -4.69 8.92 9.69
N GLY A 273 -3.75 8.29 10.36
CA GLY A 273 -3.68 6.86 10.59
C GLY A 273 -4.13 6.49 12.00
N ARG A 274 -4.98 5.47 12.12
CA ARG A 274 -5.49 4.97 13.41
C ARG A 274 -5.64 3.45 13.44
N VAL A 275 -5.42 2.87 14.62
CA VAL A 275 -5.82 1.48 14.89
C VAL A 275 -7.35 1.42 14.94
N ALA A 276 -7.95 0.66 14.04
CA ALA A 276 -9.40 0.48 13.98
C ALA A 276 -9.86 -0.71 14.84
N HIS A 277 -9.06 -1.78 14.91
CA HIS A 277 -9.41 -2.96 15.68
C HIS A 277 -8.19 -3.80 16.05
N ARG A 278 -8.28 -4.57 17.14
CA ARG A 278 -7.28 -5.59 17.51
C ARG A 278 -7.97 -6.86 17.96
N LYS A 279 -7.59 -8.00 17.40
CA LYS A 279 -8.11 -9.33 17.77
C LYS A 279 -6.99 -10.36 17.77
N GLY A 280 -6.65 -10.87 18.96
CA GLY A 280 -5.53 -11.82 19.10
C GLY A 280 -4.22 -11.22 18.60
N LYS A 281 -3.61 -11.86 17.59
CA LYS A 281 -2.40 -11.37 16.90
C LYS A 281 -2.69 -10.37 15.78
N LEU A 282 -3.95 -10.14 15.43
CA LEU A 282 -4.34 -9.27 14.32
C LEU A 282 -4.54 -7.83 14.78
N THR A 283 -4.03 -6.89 14.01
CA THR A 283 -4.27 -5.45 14.16
C THR A 283 -4.78 -4.90 12.84
N ALA A 284 -5.95 -4.27 12.87
CA ALA A 284 -6.50 -3.51 11.76
C ALA A 284 -6.15 -2.03 11.93
N ALA A 285 -5.59 -1.42 10.90
CA ALA A 285 -5.33 0.00 10.83
C ALA A 285 -6.04 0.62 9.61
N VAL A 286 -6.39 1.89 9.73
CA VAL A 286 -7.01 2.69 8.67
C VAL A 286 -6.28 4.01 8.56
N VAL A 287 -6.02 4.42 7.33
CA VAL A 287 -5.44 5.72 6.99
C VAL A 287 -6.39 6.48 6.08
N GLU A 288 -6.74 7.70 6.45
CA GLU A 288 -7.42 8.65 5.58
C GLU A 288 -6.39 9.63 5.01
N VAL A 289 -6.33 9.77 3.69
CA VAL A 289 -5.46 10.73 2.99
C VAL A 289 -6.32 11.88 2.50
N ARG A 290 -5.95 13.12 2.86
CA ARG A 290 -6.68 14.33 2.51
C ARG A 290 -5.76 15.39 1.94
N ARG A 291 -6.29 16.19 1.00
CA ARG A 291 -5.64 17.43 0.56
C ARG A 291 -5.61 18.39 1.74
N LYS A 292 -4.42 18.85 2.15
CA LYS A 292 -4.29 19.64 3.39
C LYS A 292 -4.97 21.01 3.30
N ALA A 293 -4.95 21.63 2.12
CA ALA A 293 -5.55 22.96 1.91
C ALA A 293 -7.09 22.95 1.97
N SER A 294 -7.74 21.90 1.47
CA SER A 294 -9.21 21.85 1.34
C SER A 294 -9.90 20.84 2.26
N GLY A 295 -9.15 19.88 2.82
CA GLY A 295 -9.70 18.73 3.56
C GLY A 295 -10.36 17.67 2.67
N GLU A 296 -10.32 17.84 1.34
CA GLU A 296 -10.88 16.91 0.36
C GLU A 296 -10.25 15.52 0.49
N LEU A 297 -11.08 14.48 0.42
CA LEU A 297 -10.62 13.10 0.52
C LEU A 297 -9.91 12.68 -0.77
N VAL A 298 -8.68 12.22 -0.63
CA VAL A 298 -7.84 11.69 -1.72
C VAL A 298 -7.96 10.18 -1.77
N ALA A 299 -7.73 9.51 -0.64
CA ALA A 299 -7.78 8.06 -0.53
C ALA A 299 -8.12 7.57 0.87
N ILE A 300 -8.55 6.31 0.96
CA ILE A 300 -8.64 5.57 2.22
C ILE A 300 -7.90 4.24 2.05
N GLY A 301 -6.95 4.01 2.95
CA GLY A 301 -6.25 2.74 3.10
C GLY A 301 -6.74 1.97 4.32
N ARG A 302 -6.90 0.65 4.16
CA ARG A 302 -7.23 -0.27 5.26
C ARG A 302 -6.27 -1.45 5.20
N GLN A 303 -5.73 -1.82 6.36
CA GLN A 303 -4.78 -2.93 6.44
C GLN A 303 -5.07 -3.83 7.62
N TRP A 304 -4.87 -5.13 7.38
CA TRP A 304 -4.71 -6.10 8.44
C TRP A 304 -3.25 -6.52 8.52
N MET A 305 -2.72 -6.51 9.74
CA MET A 305 -1.35 -6.88 10.03
C MET A 305 -1.31 -7.91 11.15
N THR A 306 -0.29 -8.78 11.12
CA THR A 306 -0.07 -9.80 12.15
C THR A 306 1.40 -9.86 12.57
N SER A 307 1.69 -10.60 13.64
CA SER A 307 3.05 -10.81 14.14
C SER A 307 3.30 -12.29 14.41
N THR A 308 4.53 -12.76 14.21
CA THR A 308 4.93 -14.13 14.57
C THR A 308 4.94 -14.33 16.10
N ARG A 309 5.19 -13.27 16.87
CA ARG A 309 5.15 -13.32 18.35
C ARG A 309 3.81 -13.84 18.87
N ALA A 310 3.88 -14.85 19.73
CA ALA A 310 2.78 -15.22 20.60
C ALA A 310 2.52 -14.07 21.59
N ARG A 311 1.26 -13.66 21.73
CA ARG A 311 0.82 -13.07 23.00
C ARG A 311 0.85 -14.23 23.99
N PRO A 312 1.37 -14.08 25.23
CA PRO A 312 1.17 -15.12 26.23
C PRO A 312 -0.33 -15.36 26.32
N GLU A 313 -0.77 -16.56 25.94
CA GLU A 313 -2.14 -16.97 26.19
C GLU A 313 -2.33 -16.94 27.70
N LYS A 314 -3.41 -16.27 28.14
CA LYS A 314 -3.82 -16.39 29.53
C LYS A 314 -4.17 -17.86 29.74
N ASN A 315 -3.33 -18.57 30.49
CA ASN A 315 -3.67 -19.88 31.01
C ASN A 315 -4.99 -19.78 31.80
N GLY A 316 -5.97 -20.59 31.41
CA GLY A 316 -7.26 -20.77 32.09
C GLY A 316 -8.41 -20.02 31.41
N GLU A 317 -9.49 -20.63 30.93
CA GLU A 317 -10.05 -21.95 31.16
C GLU A 317 -10.65 -22.50 29.87
N SER A 318 -10.52 -23.82 29.70
CA SER A 318 -11.33 -24.60 28.79
C SER A 318 -12.82 -24.39 29.12
N ARG A 319 -13.57 -23.78 28.20
CA ARG A 319 -15.00 -24.06 28.06
C ARG A 319 -15.35 -24.22 26.60
N SER A 320 -15.52 -25.48 26.25
CA SER A 320 -16.37 -25.90 25.15
C SER A 320 -17.73 -25.21 25.24
N LYS A 321 -18.22 -24.72 24.10
CA LYS A 321 -19.42 -25.23 23.42
C LYS A 321 -19.85 -24.25 22.31
N LEU A 322 -20.00 -24.84 21.13
CA LEU A 322 -20.81 -24.46 19.96
C LEU A 322 -20.60 -23.06 19.35
#